data_AF-A0A0U1NW26-F1
#
_entry.id   AF-A0A0U1NW26-F1
#
_cell.length_a   1.000
_cell.length_b   1.000
_cell.length_c   1.000
_cell.angle_alpha   90.00
_cell.angle_beta   90.00
_cell.angle_gamma   90.00
#
_symmetry.space_group_name_H-M   'P 1'
#
loop_
_entity.id
_entity.type
_entity.pdbx_description
1 polymer ?
#
loop_
_entity_poly.entity_id
_entity_poly.type
_entity_poly.pdbx_seq_one_letter_code
_entity_poly.pdbx_strand_id
1 'polypeptide(L)'
;MDTKEQSLLNYYYDKFIDNTIDEKDVYAFLLLISNRSKEIRCINQLADFVAQRGQHKGFIKDYIFEIRKKFESLGKTKTAFRIEDVFSFKEIKTGINKVLADFQLKGLENEKINDFVTCLISLLQQIRIIDQDREIGKLFFAISKKQIILMAEIEVSQNLFKKTNAVFPVLTANNSYIDLKKQDKYDTPYLFTDKVIEITNQEGKLEIIIPD
;
A
#
# COMPACT_ATOMS: atom_id res chain seq x y z
N MET A 1 22.15 0.87 14.91
CA MET A 1 21.99 -0.53 14.50
C MET A 1 23.17 -1.31 15.04
N ASP A 2 22.96 -2.54 15.46
CA ASP A 2 24.08 -3.44 15.65
C ASP A 2 24.65 -3.87 14.27
N THR A 3 25.82 -4.51 14.28
CA THR A 3 26.49 -4.95 13.05
C THR A 3 25.63 -5.92 12.23
N LYS A 4 24.76 -6.71 12.87
CA LYS A 4 23.90 -7.67 12.18
C LYS A 4 22.77 -6.96 11.46
N GLU A 5 22.11 -6.00 12.11
CA GLU A 5 21.09 -5.18 11.46
C GLU A 5 21.69 -4.41 10.28
N GLN A 6 22.90 -3.85 10.40
CA GLN A 6 23.58 -3.16 9.28
C GLN A 6 23.88 -4.09 8.11
N SER A 7 24.34 -5.30 8.40
CA SER A 7 24.48 -6.33 7.37
C SER A 7 23.15 -6.67 6.69
N LEU A 8 22.04 -6.72 7.43
CA LEU A 8 20.71 -6.95 6.86
C LEU A 8 20.24 -5.77 6.01
N LEU A 9 20.52 -4.53 6.42
CA LEU A 9 20.15 -3.35 5.65
C LEU A 9 20.88 -3.35 4.31
N ASN A 10 22.19 -3.59 4.32
CA ASN A 10 22.98 -3.70 3.09
C ASN A 10 22.49 -4.85 2.23
N TYR A 11 22.19 -6.02 2.82
CA TYR A 11 21.64 -7.16 2.09
C TYR A 11 20.36 -6.80 1.32
N TYR A 12 19.36 -6.19 1.97
CA TYR A 12 18.13 -5.80 1.28
C TYR A 12 18.34 -4.65 0.30
N TYR A 13 19.24 -3.71 0.63
CA TYR A 13 19.62 -2.64 -0.29
C TYR A 13 20.20 -3.20 -1.59
N ASP A 14 21.15 -4.14 -1.50
CA ASP A 14 21.75 -4.80 -2.65
C ASP A 14 20.68 -5.53 -3.47
N LYS A 15 19.71 -6.20 -2.82
CA LYS A 15 18.56 -6.80 -3.54
C LYS A 15 17.74 -5.78 -4.33
N PHE A 16 17.52 -4.58 -3.79
CA PHE A 16 16.88 -3.50 -4.55
C PHE A 16 17.74 -3.10 -5.75
N ILE A 17 19.05 -2.89 -5.56
CA ILE A 17 19.94 -2.48 -6.65
C ILE A 17 19.96 -3.53 -7.77
N ASP A 18 20.09 -4.80 -7.39
CA ASP A 18 20.25 -5.93 -8.30
C ASP A 18 18.94 -6.44 -8.92
N ASN A 19 17.78 -5.82 -8.61
CA ASN A 19 16.46 -6.26 -9.04
C ASN A 19 16.12 -7.70 -8.60
N THR A 20 16.51 -8.10 -7.39
CA THR A 20 16.22 -9.44 -6.85
C THR A 20 15.25 -9.42 -5.67
N ILE A 21 14.57 -8.29 -5.47
CA ILE A 21 13.58 -8.08 -4.41
C ILE A 21 12.25 -8.79 -4.76
N ASP A 22 11.58 -9.33 -3.73
CA ASP A 22 10.18 -9.77 -3.78
C ASP A 22 9.36 -9.19 -2.61
N GLU A 23 8.08 -9.56 -2.49
CA GLU A 23 7.23 -9.04 -1.42
C GLU A 23 7.68 -9.44 0.00
N LYS A 24 8.34 -10.59 0.15
CA LYS A 24 8.83 -11.09 1.45
C LYS A 24 10.04 -10.29 1.89
N ASP A 25 10.92 -9.94 0.95
CA ASP A 25 12.03 -9.03 1.21
C ASP A 25 11.53 -7.63 1.57
N VAL A 26 10.52 -7.12 0.86
CA VAL A 26 9.92 -5.81 1.17
C VAL A 26 9.31 -5.79 2.57
N TYR A 27 8.63 -6.86 2.96
CA TYR A 27 8.13 -7.01 4.33
C TYR A 27 9.27 -6.90 5.35
N ALA A 28 10.34 -7.69 5.18
CA ALA A 28 11.45 -7.71 6.13
C ALA A 28 12.24 -6.39 6.14
N PHE A 29 12.48 -5.80 4.97
CA PHE A 29 13.13 -4.50 4.83
C PHE A 29 12.35 -3.39 5.53
N LEU A 30 11.03 -3.32 5.33
CA LEU A 30 10.16 -2.32 5.96
C LEU A 30 10.21 -2.40 7.49
N LEU A 31 10.17 -3.60 8.06
CA LEU A 31 10.28 -3.80 9.50
C LEU A 31 11.68 -3.44 10.03
N LEU A 32 12.73 -3.70 9.26
CA LEU A 32 14.09 -3.34 9.63
C LEU A 32 14.25 -1.82 9.72
N ILE A 33 13.77 -1.08 8.72
CA ILE A 33 13.94 0.38 8.67
C ILE A 33 13.03 1.12 9.66
N SER A 34 11.81 0.62 9.94
CA SER A 34 10.87 1.28 10.85
C SER A 34 11.39 1.40 12.28
N ASN A 35 12.09 0.38 12.78
CA ASN A 35 12.67 0.39 14.14
C ASN A 35 13.67 1.54 14.37
N ARG A 36 14.21 2.13 13.30
CA ARG A 36 15.24 3.18 13.35
C ARG A 36 14.74 4.52 12.85
N SER A 37 13.65 4.53 12.11
CA SER A 37 13.07 5.73 11.53
C SER A 37 11.92 6.30 12.35
N LYS A 38 12.04 6.34 13.68
CA LYS A 38 10.96 6.81 14.59
C LYS A 38 10.39 8.19 14.24
N GLU A 39 11.21 9.04 13.61
CA GLU A 39 10.80 10.37 13.14
C GLU A 39 10.10 10.37 11.78
N ILE A 40 10.28 9.32 10.97
CA ILE A 40 9.70 9.20 9.63
C ILE A 40 8.35 8.50 9.75
N ARG A 41 7.33 9.32 9.97
CA ARG A 41 5.95 8.88 10.19
C ARG A 41 5.46 7.86 9.15
N CYS A 42 5.65 8.12 7.86
CA CYS A 42 5.13 7.24 6.81
C CYS A 42 5.68 5.81 6.91
N ILE A 43 6.99 5.65 7.13
CA ILE A 43 7.65 4.36 7.25
C ILE A 43 7.14 3.60 8.48
N ASN A 44 7.02 4.27 9.62
CA ASN A 44 6.53 3.63 10.84
C ASN A 44 5.07 3.21 10.70
N GLN A 45 4.21 4.08 10.15
CA GLN A 45 2.79 3.76 10.00
C GLN A 45 2.56 2.64 8.98
N LEU A 46 3.34 2.59 7.90
CA LEU A 46 3.30 1.47 6.96
C LEU A 46 3.78 0.17 7.61
N ALA A 47 4.90 0.22 8.35
CA ALA A 47 5.43 -0.96 9.03
C ALA A 47 4.50 -1.48 10.13
N ASP A 48 3.92 -0.58 10.92
CA ASP A 48 2.91 -0.92 11.93
C ASP A 48 1.71 -1.60 11.27
N PHE A 49 1.23 -1.07 10.14
CA PHE A 49 0.09 -1.63 9.44
C PHE A 49 0.39 -3.00 8.83
N VAL A 50 1.60 -3.20 8.31
CA VAL A 50 2.09 -4.48 7.80
C VAL A 50 2.35 -5.51 8.92
N ALA A 51 2.81 -5.09 10.09
CA ALA A 51 3.04 -5.98 11.23
C ALA A 51 1.75 -6.34 11.97
N GLN A 52 0.80 -5.40 12.05
CA GLN A 52 -0.40 -5.48 12.86
C GLN A 52 -1.68 -5.65 12.03
N ARG A 53 -1.59 -6.43 10.95
CA ARG A 53 -2.65 -6.61 9.93
C ARG A 53 -4.02 -7.04 10.45
N GLY A 54 -4.10 -7.54 11.68
CA GLY A 54 -5.35 -7.91 12.36
C GLY A 54 -5.64 -7.16 13.66
N GLN A 55 -4.79 -6.21 14.09
CA GLN A 55 -5.01 -5.51 15.36
C GLN A 55 -5.83 -4.22 15.22
N HIS A 56 -6.17 -3.83 13.98
CA HIS A 56 -7.08 -2.73 13.63
C HIS A 56 -6.80 -1.43 14.42
N LYS A 57 -5.56 -0.94 14.39
CA LYS A 57 -5.11 0.30 15.04
C LYS A 57 -4.15 1.07 14.11
N GLY A 58 -3.88 2.33 14.42
CA GLY A 58 -2.89 3.16 13.74
C GLY A 58 -3.47 4.14 12.71
N PHE A 59 -2.60 5.00 12.18
CA PHE A 59 -3.01 6.15 11.35
C PHE A 59 -3.74 5.76 10.07
N ILE A 60 -3.35 4.66 9.42
CA ILE A 60 -3.99 4.22 8.17
C ILE A 60 -5.45 3.82 8.42
N LYS A 61 -5.75 3.24 9.60
CA LYS A 61 -7.13 3.01 10.02
C LYS A 61 -7.85 4.34 10.21
N ASP A 62 -7.28 5.27 10.96
CA ASP A 62 -7.91 6.57 11.21
C ASP A 62 -8.25 7.29 9.90
N TYR A 63 -7.35 7.23 8.93
CA TYR A 63 -7.57 7.70 7.56
C TYR A 63 -8.76 7.01 6.89
N ILE A 64 -8.83 5.67 6.87
CA ILE A 64 -9.95 4.91 6.28
C ILE A 64 -11.29 5.33 6.91
N PHE A 65 -11.34 5.48 8.24
CA PHE A 65 -12.54 5.89 8.96
C PHE A 65 -12.91 7.37 8.73
N GLU A 66 -11.92 8.24 8.55
CA GLU A 66 -12.15 9.63 8.14
C GLU A 66 -12.81 9.68 6.75
N ILE A 67 -12.28 8.92 5.78
CA ILE A 67 -12.86 8.83 4.44
C ILE A 67 -14.28 8.25 4.50
N ARG A 68 -14.51 7.20 5.29
CA ARG A 68 -15.86 6.64 5.54
C ARG A 68 -16.85 7.72 6.00
N LYS A 69 -16.47 8.53 6.99
CA LYS A 69 -17.30 9.64 7.51
C LYS A 69 -17.59 10.68 6.41
N LYS A 70 -16.61 10.98 5.54
CA LYS A 70 -16.83 11.87 4.39
C LYS A 70 -17.90 11.31 3.45
N PHE A 71 -17.85 10.00 3.15
CA PHE A 71 -18.89 9.33 2.35
C PHE A 71 -20.28 9.32 3.00
N GLU A 72 -20.37 9.16 4.32
CA GLU A 72 -21.64 9.24 5.07
C GLU A 72 -22.24 10.65 5.10
N SER A 73 -21.39 11.67 4.91
CA SER A 73 -21.79 13.07 4.80
C SER A 73 -22.08 13.55 3.37
N LEU A 74 -21.84 12.70 2.36
CA LEU A 74 -22.15 13.03 0.96
C LEU A 74 -23.64 13.39 0.80
N GLY A 75 -23.91 14.49 0.12
CA GLY A 75 -25.25 15.04 -0.07
C GLY A 75 -25.73 15.97 1.05
N LYS A 76 -25.04 16.03 2.20
CA LYS A 76 -25.29 17.02 3.27
C LYS A 76 -24.42 18.27 3.11
N THR A 77 -23.24 18.11 2.51
CA THR A 77 -22.30 19.20 2.22
C THR A 77 -22.26 19.51 0.73
N LYS A 78 -22.28 20.79 0.34
CA LYS A 78 -22.17 21.23 -1.07
C LYS A 78 -20.74 21.22 -1.62
N THR A 79 -19.78 20.76 -0.84
CA THR A 79 -18.35 20.75 -1.18
C THR A 79 -17.94 19.41 -1.78
N ALA A 80 -17.31 19.46 -2.95
CA ALA A 80 -16.58 18.32 -3.49
C ALA A 80 -15.36 18.07 -2.60
N PHE A 81 -15.09 16.81 -2.26
CA PHE A 81 -13.86 16.42 -1.60
C PHE A 81 -13.10 15.45 -2.49
N ARG A 82 -11.78 15.59 -2.49
CA ARG A 82 -10.86 14.68 -3.17
C ARG A 82 -10.34 13.67 -2.16
N ILE A 83 -10.28 12.41 -2.57
CA ILE A 83 -9.61 11.36 -1.81
C ILE A 83 -8.21 11.22 -2.41
N GLU A 84 -7.20 11.34 -1.55
CA GLU A 84 -5.80 11.18 -1.89
C GLU A 84 -5.25 9.97 -1.15
N ASP A 85 -4.23 9.30 -1.68
CA ASP A 85 -3.57 8.18 -1.01
C ASP A 85 -3.15 8.55 0.41
N VAL A 86 -3.15 7.58 1.31
CA VAL A 86 -2.80 7.80 2.73
C VAL A 86 -1.38 8.35 2.89
N PHE A 87 -0.48 7.91 2.00
CA PHE A 87 0.86 8.48 1.82
C PHE A 87 1.14 8.60 0.33
N SER A 88 1.64 9.75 -0.10
CA SER A 88 2.02 9.95 -1.49
C SER A 88 3.30 9.17 -1.84
N PHE A 89 3.46 8.80 -3.11
CA PHE A 89 4.71 8.20 -3.62
C PHE A 89 5.96 9.02 -3.24
N LYS A 90 5.85 10.36 -3.31
CA LYS A 90 6.94 11.28 -2.93
C LYS A 90 7.28 11.17 -1.45
N GLU A 91 6.28 11.05 -0.59
CA GLU A 91 6.47 10.88 0.85
C GLU A 91 7.15 9.56 1.18
N ILE A 92 6.71 8.46 0.56
CA ILE A 92 7.33 7.14 0.72
C ILE A 92 8.79 7.17 0.24
N LYS A 93 9.05 7.71 -0.95
CA LYS A 93 10.40 7.88 -1.50
C LYS A 93 11.30 8.68 -0.57
N THR A 94 10.79 9.82 -0.09
CA THR A 94 11.55 10.70 0.81
C THR A 94 11.86 9.99 2.12
N GLY A 95 10.88 9.24 2.66
CA GLY A 95 11.06 8.45 3.87
C GLY A 95 12.16 7.41 3.71
N ILE A 96 12.05 6.53 2.70
CA ILE A 96 13.05 5.47 2.44
C ILE A 96 14.44 6.07 2.21
N ASN A 97 14.54 7.09 1.35
CA ASN A 97 15.84 7.68 1.01
C ASN A 97 16.47 8.43 2.18
N LYS A 98 15.67 8.99 3.11
CA LYS A 98 16.20 9.54 4.36
C LYS A 98 16.83 8.44 5.21
N VAL A 99 16.17 7.29 5.35
CA VAL A 99 16.76 6.15 6.08
C VAL A 99 18.09 5.75 5.45
N LEU A 100 18.12 5.55 4.13
CA LEU A 100 19.32 5.10 3.43
C LEU A 100 20.48 6.11 3.57
N ALA A 101 20.17 7.40 3.52
CA ALA A 101 21.17 8.45 3.72
C ALA A 101 21.79 8.42 5.13
N ASP A 102 21.02 8.11 6.17
CA ASP A 102 21.51 7.95 7.54
C ASP A 102 22.56 6.82 7.66
N PHE A 103 22.58 5.89 6.69
CA PHE A 103 23.55 4.80 6.57
C PHE A 103 24.55 4.96 5.42
N GLN A 104 24.66 6.17 4.85
CA GLN A 104 25.57 6.49 3.74
C GLN A 104 25.30 5.67 2.47
N LEU A 105 24.08 5.15 2.31
CA LEU A 105 23.63 4.46 1.11
C LEU A 105 23.01 5.45 0.13
N LYS A 106 23.21 5.22 -1.17
CA LYS A 106 22.57 6.05 -2.21
C LYS A 106 21.06 5.79 -2.19
N GLY A 107 20.28 6.87 -2.22
CA GLY A 107 18.81 6.77 -2.30
C GLY A 107 18.33 5.98 -3.52
N LEU A 108 17.20 5.29 -3.36
CA LEU A 108 16.57 4.51 -4.41
C LEU A 108 15.91 5.41 -5.47
N GLU A 109 15.96 4.90 -6.70
CA GLU A 109 15.35 5.51 -7.88
C GLU A 109 13.84 5.23 -7.94
N ASN A 110 13.12 5.94 -8.81
CA ASN A 110 11.65 5.83 -8.87
C ASN A 110 11.18 4.41 -9.17
N GLU A 111 11.89 3.68 -10.02
CA GLU A 111 11.54 2.30 -10.37
C GLU A 111 11.57 1.39 -9.13
N LYS A 112 12.64 1.46 -8.34
CA LYS A 112 12.79 0.67 -7.12
C LYS A 112 11.77 1.03 -6.04
N ILE A 113 11.41 2.32 -5.94
CA ILE A 113 10.33 2.76 -5.04
C ILE A 113 8.98 2.24 -5.57
N ASN A 114 8.77 2.20 -6.88
CA ASN A 114 7.56 1.62 -7.47
C ASN A 114 7.45 0.12 -7.16
N ASP A 115 8.55 -0.62 -7.24
CA ASP A 115 8.62 -2.04 -6.85
C ASP A 115 8.27 -2.23 -5.37
N PHE A 116 8.85 -1.39 -4.50
CA PHE A 116 8.54 -1.38 -3.08
C PHE A 116 7.04 -1.15 -2.82
N VAL A 117 6.43 -0.13 -3.45
CA VAL A 117 5.01 0.18 -3.24
C VAL A 117 4.12 -0.92 -3.84
N THR A 118 4.48 -1.50 -4.98
CA THR A 118 3.74 -2.61 -5.59
C THR A 118 3.73 -3.85 -4.69
N CYS A 119 4.89 -4.23 -4.16
CA CYS A 119 5.01 -5.29 -3.16
C CYS A 119 4.20 -4.96 -1.90
N LEU A 120 4.24 -3.71 -1.43
CA LEU A 120 3.47 -3.28 -0.26
C LEU A 120 1.96 -3.35 -0.48
N ILE A 121 1.47 -3.01 -1.67
CA ILE A 121 0.05 -3.16 -2.05
C ILE A 121 -0.34 -4.65 -2.02
N SER A 122 0.49 -5.51 -2.60
CA SER A 122 0.30 -6.97 -2.54
C SER A 122 0.29 -7.47 -1.10
N LEU A 123 1.23 -7.04 -0.27
CA LEU A 123 1.23 -7.38 1.14
C LEU A 123 -0.11 -6.94 1.73
N LEU A 124 -0.54 -5.70 1.62
CA LEU A 124 -1.70 -5.17 2.37
C LEU A 124 -3.08 -5.62 1.89
N GLN A 125 -3.17 -6.45 0.85
CA GLN A 125 -4.46 -6.95 0.37
C GLN A 125 -5.17 -7.87 1.37
N GLN A 126 -6.47 -8.01 1.19
CA GLN A 126 -7.38 -8.88 1.93
C GLN A 126 -7.45 -8.61 3.44
N ILE A 127 -6.90 -7.48 3.92
CA ILE A 127 -7.01 -7.04 5.31
C ILE A 127 -8.45 -6.57 5.57
N ARG A 128 -9.10 -7.16 6.57
CA ARG A 128 -10.45 -6.78 7.01
C ARG A 128 -10.44 -5.40 7.67
N ILE A 129 -11.50 -4.64 7.45
CA ILE A 129 -11.75 -3.37 8.13
C ILE A 129 -12.84 -3.65 9.18
N ILE A 130 -12.45 -3.59 10.46
CA ILE A 130 -13.33 -3.88 11.59
C ILE A 130 -13.70 -2.60 12.33
N ASP A 131 -15.00 -2.45 12.59
CA ASP A 131 -15.60 -1.41 13.44
C ASP A 131 -16.50 -2.08 14.48
N GLN A 132 -16.26 -1.82 15.76
CA GLN A 132 -17.02 -2.41 16.88
C GLN A 132 -17.19 -3.94 16.74
N ASP A 133 -16.11 -4.67 16.48
CA ASP A 133 -16.06 -6.12 16.27
C ASP A 133 -16.85 -6.66 15.07
N ARG A 134 -17.39 -5.78 14.23
CA ARG A 134 -18.04 -6.12 12.96
C ARG A 134 -17.13 -5.80 11.78
N GLU A 135 -16.99 -6.74 10.86
CA GLU A 135 -16.40 -6.48 9.56
C GLU A 135 -17.32 -5.57 8.75
N ILE A 136 -16.79 -4.39 8.39
CA ILE A 136 -17.50 -3.39 7.60
C ILE A 136 -16.86 -3.18 6.23
N GLY A 137 -15.82 -3.91 5.88
CA GLY A 137 -15.09 -3.70 4.65
C GLY A 137 -13.79 -4.48 4.59
N LYS A 138 -13.06 -4.30 3.50
CA LYS A 138 -11.79 -5.01 3.24
C LYS A 138 -10.91 -4.20 2.30
N LEU A 139 -9.61 -4.46 2.37
CA LEU A 139 -8.63 -3.98 1.40
C LEU A 139 -8.45 -4.99 0.26
N PHE A 140 -8.30 -4.49 -0.95
CA PHE A 140 -8.19 -5.30 -2.16
C PHE A 140 -7.04 -4.83 -3.04
N PHE A 141 -6.40 -5.78 -3.70
CA PHE A 141 -5.50 -5.48 -4.80
C PHE A 141 -6.35 -5.12 -6.03
N ALA A 142 -6.01 -4.03 -6.69
CA ALA A 142 -6.61 -3.64 -7.95
C ALA A 142 -5.54 -3.22 -8.97
N ILE A 143 -5.80 -3.46 -10.25
CA ILE A 143 -4.87 -3.10 -11.33
C ILE A 143 -5.62 -2.55 -12.55
N SER A 144 -5.13 -1.47 -13.11
CA SER A 144 -5.58 -0.90 -14.38
C SER A 144 -4.42 -0.89 -15.38
N LYS A 145 -4.65 -0.38 -16.60
CA LYS A 145 -3.56 -0.23 -17.57
C LYS A 145 -2.42 0.62 -17.03
N LYS A 146 -2.71 1.64 -16.21
CA LYS A 146 -1.70 2.59 -15.73
C LYS A 146 -1.25 2.37 -14.31
N GLN A 147 -2.07 1.75 -13.46
CA GLN A 147 -1.86 1.80 -12.02
C GLN A 147 -2.12 0.46 -11.33
N ILE A 148 -1.40 0.24 -10.25
CA ILE A 148 -1.67 -0.79 -9.24
C ILE A 148 -2.13 -0.05 -7.99
N ILE A 149 -3.22 -0.50 -7.38
CA ILE A 149 -3.91 0.25 -6.34
C ILE A 149 -4.33 -0.69 -5.21
N LEU A 150 -4.04 -0.29 -3.97
CA LEU A 150 -4.67 -0.84 -2.78
C LEU A 150 -6.01 -0.13 -2.60
N MET A 151 -7.12 -0.80 -2.91
CA MET A 151 -8.46 -0.24 -2.79
C MET A 151 -9.06 -0.62 -1.44
N ALA A 152 -9.67 0.34 -0.74
CA ALA A 152 -10.55 0.07 0.38
C ALA A 152 -11.99 0.01 -0.12
N GLU A 153 -12.69 -1.06 0.22
CA GLU A 153 -14.15 -1.15 0.11
C GLU A 153 -14.74 -1.15 1.52
N ILE A 154 -15.68 -0.26 1.79
CA ILE A 154 -16.28 -0.10 3.13
C ILE A 154 -17.78 0.21 3.07
N GLU A 155 -18.54 -0.42 3.96
CA GLU A 155 -19.97 -0.16 4.18
C GLU A 155 -20.14 1.25 4.75
N VAL A 156 -20.91 2.08 4.04
CA VAL A 156 -21.31 3.43 4.46
C VAL A 156 -22.83 3.51 4.54
N SER A 157 -23.32 4.21 5.55
CA SER A 157 -24.76 4.48 5.71
C SER A 157 -25.10 5.87 5.19
N GLN A 158 -25.88 5.94 4.11
CA GLN A 158 -26.43 7.18 3.58
C GLN A 158 -27.88 7.36 4.04
N ASN A 159 -28.22 8.57 4.50
CA ASN A 159 -29.58 8.97 4.91
C ASN A 159 -30.26 7.99 5.89
N LEU A 160 -29.52 7.53 6.91
CA LEU A 160 -29.98 6.68 8.03
C LEU A 160 -30.48 5.26 7.68
N PHE A 161 -30.85 4.97 6.43
CA PHE A 161 -31.47 3.69 6.06
C PHE A 161 -30.85 2.97 4.87
N LYS A 162 -30.07 3.65 4.01
CA LYS A 162 -29.46 3.00 2.83
C LYS A 162 -27.99 2.69 3.08
N LYS A 163 -27.67 1.39 3.15
CA LYS A 163 -26.29 0.91 3.14
C LYS A 163 -25.80 0.80 1.70
N THR A 164 -24.61 1.30 1.43
CA THR A 164 -23.89 1.13 0.17
C THR A 164 -22.42 0.91 0.46
N ASN A 165 -21.67 0.39 -0.50
CA ASN A 165 -20.22 0.31 -0.38
C ASN A 165 -19.58 1.53 -1.02
N ALA A 166 -18.64 2.14 -0.31
CA ALA A 166 -17.74 3.13 -0.85
C ALA A 166 -16.42 2.45 -1.19
N VAL A 167 -15.91 2.69 -2.40
CA VAL A 167 -14.62 2.16 -2.86
C VAL A 167 -13.69 3.33 -3.16
N PHE A 168 -12.48 3.32 -2.59
CA PHE A 168 -11.51 4.40 -2.76
C PHE A 168 -10.07 3.91 -2.65
N PRO A 169 -9.10 4.62 -3.28
CA PRO A 169 -7.69 4.25 -3.20
C PRO A 169 -7.10 4.55 -1.83
N VAL A 170 -6.21 3.67 -1.37
CA VAL A 170 -5.41 3.83 -0.14
C VAL A 170 -3.94 4.06 -0.50
N LEU A 171 -3.40 3.29 -1.44
CA LEU A 171 -2.03 3.42 -1.97
C LEU A 171 -2.03 3.14 -3.46
N THR A 172 -1.17 3.84 -4.20
CA THR A 172 -1.05 3.68 -5.65
C THR A 172 0.41 3.53 -6.09
N ALA A 173 0.64 2.65 -7.06
CA ALA A 173 1.87 2.50 -7.82
C ALA A 173 1.58 2.54 -9.33
N ASN A 174 2.60 2.72 -10.15
CA ASN A 174 2.48 2.59 -11.60
C ASN A 174 2.44 1.11 -11.98
N ASN A 175 1.56 0.77 -12.93
CA ASN A 175 1.60 -0.55 -13.56
C ASN A 175 2.67 -0.54 -14.66
N SER A 176 3.83 -1.10 -14.34
CA SER A 176 4.93 -1.33 -15.28
C SER A 176 5.20 -2.82 -15.52
N TYR A 177 4.32 -3.70 -15.05
CA TYR A 177 4.56 -5.14 -14.93
C TYR A 177 3.68 -5.98 -15.85
N ILE A 178 2.42 -5.58 -16.05
CA ILE A 178 1.48 -6.29 -16.93
C ILE A 178 0.90 -5.30 -17.94
N ASP A 179 0.99 -5.64 -19.24
CA ASP A 179 0.27 -4.90 -20.27
C ASP A 179 -1.22 -5.28 -20.26
N LEU A 180 -2.06 -4.33 -19.87
CA LEU A 180 -3.51 -4.49 -19.81
C LEU A 180 -4.19 -3.57 -20.82
N LYS A 181 -5.26 -4.09 -21.43
CA LYS A 181 -6.20 -3.23 -22.16
C LYS A 181 -7.05 -2.46 -21.14
N LYS A 182 -7.32 -1.20 -21.44
CA LYS A 182 -8.28 -0.41 -20.65
C LYS A 182 -9.63 -1.12 -20.66
N GLN A 183 -10.27 -1.22 -19.50
CA GLN A 183 -11.63 -1.72 -19.41
C GLN A 183 -12.62 -0.77 -20.09
N ASP A 184 -12.42 0.53 -19.90
CA ASP A 184 -13.32 1.56 -20.37
C ASP A 184 -12.57 2.87 -20.70
N LYS A 185 -13.31 3.94 -20.95
CA LYS A 185 -12.73 5.26 -21.25
C LYS A 185 -11.95 5.86 -20.06
N TYR A 186 -12.26 5.44 -18.84
CA TYR A 186 -11.65 5.93 -17.61
C TYR A 186 -10.53 5.04 -17.07
N ASP A 187 -10.25 3.90 -17.72
CA ASP A 187 -9.27 2.91 -17.27
C ASP A 187 -9.63 2.33 -15.89
N THR A 188 -10.90 1.95 -15.71
CA THR A 188 -11.39 1.33 -14.48
C THR A 188 -10.52 0.12 -14.09
N PRO A 189 -10.03 0.05 -12.82
CA PRO A 189 -9.22 -1.07 -12.36
C PRO A 189 -10.00 -2.38 -12.25
N TYR A 190 -9.33 -3.50 -12.55
CA TYR A 190 -9.77 -4.84 -12.17
C TYR A 190 -9.56 -5.01 -10.67
N LEU A 191 -10.61 -5.37 -9.94
CA LEU A 191 -10.57 -5.59 -8.49
C LEU A 191 -10.54 -7.09 -8.19
N PHE A 192 -9.53 -7.55 -7.45
CA PHE A 192 -9.42 -8.94 -7.04
C PHE A 192 -10.04 -9.15 -5.66
N THR A 193 -11.30 -9.61 -5.65
CA THR A 193 -12.08 -9.74 -4.40
C THR A 193 -11.87 -11.06 -3.67
N ASP A 194 -11.54 -12.11 -4.42
CA ASP A 194 -11.43 -13.50 -3.97
C ASP A 194 -10.05 -14.12 -4.22
N LYS A 195 -9.17 -13.42 -4.92
CA LYS A 195 -7.80 -13.85 -5.23
C LYS A 195 -6.76 -13.13 -4.38
N VAL A 196 -5.71 -13.85 -4.02
CA VAL A 196 -4.51 -13.30 -3.37
C VAL A 196 -3.44 -13.16 -4.44
N ILE A 197 -3.13 -11.92 -4.81
CA ILE A 197 -2.06 -11.62 -5.76
C ILE A 197 -0.72 -11.80 -5.05
N GLU A 198 0.28 -12.37 -5.71
CA GLU A 198 1.65 -12.43 -5.17
C GLU A 198 2.59 -11.64 -6.07
N ILE A 199 3.57 -10.97 -5.48
CA ILE A 199 4.62 -10.26 -6.21
C ILE A 199 5.94 -10.99 -5.98
N THR A 200 6.40 -11.68 -7.02
CA THR A 200 7.60 -12.53 -6.96
C THR A 200 8.69 -12.02 -7.89
N ASN A 201 9.94 -12.34 -7.56
CA ASN A 201 11.04 -12.14 -8.49
C ASN A 201 11.24 -13.39 -9.35
N GLN A 202 11.22 -13.24 -10.67
CA GLN A 202 11.61 -14.29 -11.62
C GLN A 202 12.73 -13.75 -12.52
N GLU A 203 13.89 -14.38 -12.45
CA GLU A 203 15.06 -14.06 -13.29
C GLU A 203 15.45 -12.56 -13.30
N GLY A 204 15.35 -11.89 -12.13
CA GLY A 204 15.68 -10.47 -11.99
C GLY A 204 14.58 -9.51 -12.43
N LYS A 205 13.36 -10.01 -12.65
CA LYS A 205 12.16 -9.21 -12.95
C LYS A 205 11.09 -9.44 -11.90
N LEU A 206 10.47 -8.35 -11.48
CA LEU A 206 9.30 -8.40 -10.61
C LEU A 206 8.07 -8.81 -11.44
N GLU A 207 7.41 -9.88 -11.04
CA GLU A 207 6.22 -10.41 -11.71
C GLU A 207 5.02 -10.44 -10.77
N ILE A 208 3.84 -10.17 -11.35
CA ILE A 208 2.57 -10.23 -10.66
C ILE A 208 1.94 -11.59 -10.95
N ILE A 209 1.82 -12.43 -9.92
CA ILE A 209 1.21 -13.75 -10.00
C ILE A 209 -0.26 -13.62 -9.62
N ILE A 210 -1.13 -13.85 -10.60
CA ILE A 210 -2.59 -13.90 -10.42
C ILE A 210 -2.97 -15.38 -10.35
N PRO A 211 -3.46 -15.90 -9.21
CA PRO A 211 -3.87 -17.30 -9.11
C PRO A 211 -5.00 -17.62 -10.10
N ASP A 212 -5.02 -18.84 -10.64
CA ASP A 212 -6.08 -19.35 -11.53
C ASP A 212 -7.46 -19.37 -10.86
#